data_AF-A0A9N9KU92-F1
#
_entry.id   AF-A0A9N9KU92-F1
#
_cell.length_a   1.000
_cell.length_b   1.000
_cell.length_c   1.000
_cell.angle_alpha   90.00
_cell.angle_beta   90.00
_cell.angle_gamma   90.00
#
_symmetry.space_group_name_H-M   'P 1'
#
loop_
_entity.id
_entity.type
_entity.pdbx_description
1 polymer ?
#
loop_
_entity_poly.entity_id
_entity_poly.type
_entity_poly.pdbx_seq_one_letter_code
_entity_poly.pdbx_strand_id
1 'polypeptide(L)'
;MNLMLIVASLISWTVLVNAAPSQYTPSQIEQINSKNMVDSLPYDISPMTYTGTVNGKEQRFSGTIEVIPSNPTHSFHVPTLKQEVHAKIAKLDPSFHAGLENLTLSTRDVSETRDISGPPLCLDRWGFANVARILQGVAYLRYHGGGCGVKALKCARISCSYDAAIYLCNDNEFGIAPSCNELSDYPQKIIDRCGWMSSGDTFHNPTLQVGGQQFSDVKFNIYLGHNNC
;
A
#
# COMPACT_ATOMS: atom_id res chain seq x y z
N MET A 1 38.71 25.42 53.49
CA MET A 1 39.16 25.38 52.08
C MET A 1 37.98 24.89 51.26
N ASN A 2 37.40 25.77 50.44
CA ASN A 2 36.25 25.53 49.56
C ASN A 2 36.51 24.36 48.60
N LEU A 3 35.47 23.57 48.28
CA LEU A 3 34.84 23.63 46.96
C LEU A 3 33.53 22.80 46.93
N MET A 4 32.40 23.50 46.80
CA MET A 4 31.17 22.93 46.26
C MET A 4 31.42 22.54 44.80
N LEU A 5 31.04 21.32 44.41
CA LEU A 5 30.82 20.97 43.01
C LEU A 5 29.52 20.19 42.88
N ILE A 6 28.56 20.88 42.30
CA ILE A 6 27.27 20.39 41.82
C ILE A 6 27.58 19.43 40.66
N VAL A 7 27.09 18.19 40.72
CA VAL A 7 26.93 17.38 39.51
C VAL A 7 25.47 16.96 39.45
N ALA A 8 24.79 17.54 38.46
CA ALA A 8 23.39 17.34 38.16
C ALA A 8 23.10 15.88 37.80
N SER A 9 21.97 15.40 38.31
CA SER A 9 21.33 14.15 37.90
C SER A 9 21.00 14.24 36.40
N LEU A 10 21.72 13.49 35.56
CA LEU A 10 21.32 13.19 34.19
C LEU A 10 20.67 11.81 34.17
N ILE A 11 19.35 11.79 34.39
CA ILE A 11 18.53 10.66 33.99
C ILE A 11 18.43 10.72 32.46
N SER A 12 19.35 10.04 31.77
CA SER A 12 19.23 9.82 30.34
C SER A 12 18.20 8.72 30.12
N TRP A 13 16.95 9.13 29.89
CA TRP A 13 15.93 8.26 29.30
C TRP A 13 16.32 8.03 27.84
N THR A 14 17.14 7.02 27.59
CA THR A 14 17.18 6.42 26.26
C THR A 14 15.87 5.68 26.08
N VAL A 15 14.90 6.34 25.44
CA VAL A 15 13.75 5.65 24.87
C VAL A 15 14.30 4.80 23.73
N LEU A 16 14.66 3.56 24.05
CA LEU A 16 14.82 2.51 23.05
C LEU A 16 13.46 2.35 22.38
N VAL A 17 13.35 2.91 21.17
CA VAL A 17 12.23 2.66 20.28
C VAL A 17 12.31 1.19 19.93
N ASN A 18 11.49 0.37 20.60
CA ASN A 18 11.32 -1.04 20.24
C ASN A 18 10.58 -1.12 18.89
N ALA A 19 11.25 -0.75 17.81
CA ALA A 19 10.92 -1.36 16.53
C ALA A 19 11.27 -2.84 16.70
N ALA A 20 10.27 -3.71 16.63
CA ALA A 20 10.54 -5.15 16.65
C ALA A 20 11.59 -5.43 15.56
N PRO A 21 12.72 -6.07 15.89
CA PRO A 21 13.71 -6.45 14.88
C PRO A 21 13.02 -7.25 13.79
N SER A 22 13.50 -7.12 12.55
CA SER A 22 13.00 -7.95 11.46
C SER A 22 12.98 -9.42 11.89
N GLN A 23 11.82 -10.05 11.75
CA GLN A 23 11.67 -11.49 11.98
C GLN A 23 12.44 -12.34 10.95
N TYR A 24 13.02 -11.71 9.92
CA TYR A 24 13.69 -12.36 8.80
C TYR A 24 15.19 -12.03 8.79
N THR A 25 16.01 -13.05 8.58
CA THR A 25 17.44 -12.88 8.27
C THR A 25 17.63 -12.29 6.86
N PRO A 26 18.78 -11.67 6.55
CA PRO A 26 19.04 -11.14 5.21
C PRO A 26 18.88 -12.18 4.07
N SER A 27 19.33 -13.42 4.27
CA SER A 27 19.19 -14.49 3.29
C SER A 27 17.73 -14.92 3.08
N GLN A 28 16.90 -14.88 4.14
CA GLN A 28 15.46 -15.11 4.01
C GLN A 28 14.80 -13.99 3.21
N ILE A 29 15.18 -12.73 3.44
CA ILE A 29 14.66 -11.58 2.67
C ILE A 29 15.03 -11.72 1.19
N GLU A 30 16.26 -12.09 0.86
CA GLU A 30 16.70 -12.32 -0.52
C GLU A 30 15.87 -13.41 -1.22
N GLN A 31 15.66 -14.55 -0.55
CA GLN A 31 14.82 -15.64 -1.07
C GLN A 31 13.33 -15.27 -1.19
N ILE A 32 12.84 -14.41 -0.29
CA ILE A 32 11.46 -13.90 -0.35
C ILE A 32 11.31 -12.95 -1.54
N ASN A 33 12.26 -12.03 -1.73
CA ASN A 33 12.23 -11.04 -2.80
C ASN A 33 12.57 -11.62 -4.17
N SER A 34 13.17 -12.82 -4.25
CA SER A 34 13.31 -13.54 -5.53
C SER A 34 11.99 -14.12 -6.03
N LYS A 35 10.92 -14.12 -5.23
CA LYS A 35 9.60 -14.61 -5.63
C LYS A 35 8.89 -13.55 -6.45
N ASN A 36 8.26 -13.98 -7.53
CA ASN A 36 7.35 -13.14 -8.28
C ASN A 36 5.90 -13.51 -7.93
N MET A 37 5.12 -12.53 -7.47
CA MET A 37 3.75 -12.75 -7.03
C MET A 37 2.90 -13.46 -8.09
N VAL A 38 3.10 -13.13 -9.37
CA VAL A 38 2.33 -13.71 -10.49
C VAL A 38 2.40 -15.23 -10.56
N ASP A 39 3.49 -15.83 -10.09
CA ASP A 39 3.72 -17.28 -10.14
C ASP A 39 2.90 -18.06 -9.09
N SER A 40 2.26 -17.35 -8.15
CA SER A 40 1.59 -17.96 -7.00
C SER A 40 0.22 -17.36 -6.68
N LEU A 41 -0.34 -16.60 -7.62
CA LEU A 41 -1.73 -16.15 -7.56
C LEU A 41 -2.69 -17.31 -7.92
N PRO A 42 -3.92 -17.31 -7.38
CA PRO A 42 -4.85 -18.43 -7.52
C PRO A 42 -5.42 -18.61 -8.94
N TYR A 43 -5.35 -17.58 -9.78
CA TYR A 43 -5.86 -17.60 -11.16
C TYR A 43 -4.93 -16.88 -12.13
N ASP A 44 -5.06 -17.19 -13.42
CA ASP A 44 -4.34 -16.47 -14.47
C ASP A 44 -4.65 -14.97 -14.45
N ILE A 45 -3.68 -14.20 -14.93
CA ILE A 45 -3.81 -12.75 -15.04
C ILE A 45 -4.56 -12.38 -16.31
N SER A 46 -5.50 -11.45 -16.15
CA SER A 46 -6.09 -10.69 -17.24
C SER A 46 -5.87 -9.19 -16.99
N PRO A 47 -5.82 -8.36 -18.04
CA PRO A 47 -5.77 -6.92 -17.84
C PRO A 47 -6.99 -6.45 -17.03
N MET A 48 -6.76 -5.58 -16.05
CA MET A 48 -7.85 -4.85 -15.42
C MET A 48 -8.55 -4.00 -16.50
N THR A 49 -9.87 -3.88 -16.39
CA THR A 49 -10.64 -2.93 -17.19
C THR A 49 -11.09 -1.79 -16.29
N TYR A 50 -10.72 -0.56 -16.60
CA TYR A 50 -11.33 0.60 -15.97
C TYR A 50 -12.57 1.04 -16.75
N THR A 51 -13.63 1.42 -16.05
CA THR A 51 -14.78 2.14 -16.62
C THR A 51 -15.20 3.28 -15.72
N GLY A 52 -15.24 4.50 -16.24
CA GLY A 52 -15.76 5.65 -15.51
C GLY A 52 -15.51 6.98 -16.23
N THR A 53 -15.93 8.07 -15.61
CA THR A 53 -15.79 9.41 -16.18
C THR A 53 -14.34 9.92 -16.04
N VAL A 54 -13.72 10.31 -17.16
CA VAL A 54 -12.44 11.01 -17.19
C VAL A 54 -12.60 12.25 -18.09
N ASN A 55 -12.28 13.43 -17.55
CA ASN A 55 -12.48 14.73 -18.23
C ASN A 55 -13.93 14.95 -18.73
N GLY A 56 -14.92 14.55 -17.90
CA GLY A 56 -16.34 14.73 -18.21
C GLY A 56 -16.90 13.79 -19.27
N LYS A 57 -16.14 12.78 -19.72
CA LYS A 57 -16.59 11.76 -20.67
C LYS A 57 -16.42 10.37 -20.08
N GLU A 58 -17.38 9.49 -20.35
CA GLU A 58 -17.22 8.07 -20.05
C GLU A 58 -16.07 7.49 -20.86
N GLN A 59 -15.14 6.83 -20.17
CA GLN A 59 -13.96 6.23 -20.77
C GLN A 59 -13.76 4.81 -20.26
N ARG A 60 -13.12 4.02 -21.11
CA ARG A 60 -12.74 2.65 -20.80
C ARG A 60 -11.27 2.45 -21.11
N PHE A 61 -10.52 1.98 -20.12
CA PHE A 61 -9.10 1.66 -20.28
C PHE A 61 -8.86 0.19 -19.95
N SER A 62 -7.76 -0.36 -20.48
CA SER A 62 -7.28 -1.68 -20.12
C SER A 62 -5.81 -1.59 -19.75
N GLY A 63 -5.43 -2.15 -18.61
CA GLY A 63 -4.11 -1.99 -18.03
C GLY A 63 -4.18 -1.69 -16.53
N THR A 64 -3.08 -1.22 -15.96
CA THR A 64 -3.03 -0.82 -14.54
C THR A 64 -3.67 0.55 -14.34
N ILE A 65 -3.94 0.96 -13.10
CA ILE A 65 -4.59 2.21 -12.75
C ILE A 65 -3.79 3.44 -13.22
N GLU A 66 -2.46 3.31 -13.34
CA GLU A 66 -1.56 4.37 -13.79
C GLU A 66 -1.72 4.72 -15.27
N VAL A 67 -2.37 3.87 -16.09
CA VAL A 67 -2.59 4.17 -17.52
C VAL A 67 -3.75 5.14 -17.74
N ILE A 68 -4.58 5.37 -16.71
CA ILE A 68 -5.72 6.27 -16.80
C ILE A 68 -5.18 7.71 -16.74
N PRO A 69 -5.47 8.56 -17.74
CA PRO A 69 -4.99 9.94 -17.72
C PRO A 69 -5.46 10.67 -16.47
N SER A 70 -4.50 11.17 -15.69
CA SER A 70 -4.76 12.15 -14.63
C SER A 70 -4.71 13.57 -15.21
N ASN A 71 -5.41 14.52 -14.58
CA ASN A 71 -5.26 15.93 -14.93
C ASN A 71 -3.77 16.34 -14.79
N PRO A 72 -3.14 17.05 -15.75
CA PRO A 72 -1.73 17.43 -15.70
C PRO A 72 -1.30 18.23 -14.46
N THR A 73 -2.22 18.80 -13.69
CA THR A 73 -1.94 19.42 -12.38
C THR A 73 -1.74 18.42 -11.24
N HIS A 74 -1.98 17.13 -11.49
CA HIS A 74 -1.92 16.05 -10.52
C HIS A 74 -0.64 15.22 -10.72
N SER A 75 0.51 15.84 -10.45
CA SER A 75 1.73 15.06 -10.20
C SER A 75 1.54 14.37 -8.85
N PHE A 76 1.32 13.06 -8.84
CA PHE A 76 1.36 12.29 -7.60
C PHE A 76 2.83 12.16 -7.18
N HIS A 77 3.38 13.24 -6.65
CA HIS A 77 4.69 13.23 -6.01
C HIS A 77 4.48 12.55 -4.67
N VAL A 78 4.75 11.25 -4.60
CA VAL A 78 5.06 10.63 -3.31
C VAL A 78 6.32 11.37 -2.87
N PRO A 79 6.29 12.19 -1.80
CA PRO A 79 7.54 12.74 -1.29
C PRO A 79 8.45 11.55 -1.07
N THR A 80 9.66 11.56 -1.66
CA THR A 80 10.69 10.63 -1.22
C THR A 80 10.73 10.75 0.29
N LEU A 81 10.38 9.68 1.00
CA LEU A 81 10.27 9.60 2.46
C LEU A 81 11.65 9.78 3.12
N LYS A 82 12.31 10.91 2.86
CA LYS A 82 13.65 11.22 3.35
C LYS A 82 13.63 12.16 4.54
N GLN A 83 12.47 12.65 4.97
CA GLN A 83 12.34 13.36 6.26
C GLN A 83 10.95 13.38 6.90
N GLU A 84 9.93 12.73 6.34
CA GLU A 84 8.55 12.80 6.85
C GLU A 84 7.90 11.43 7.13
N VAL A 85 8.72 10.41 7.39
CA VAL A 85 8.23 9.20 8.07
C VAL A 85 7.98 9.50 9.56
N HIS A 86 8.52 10.58 10.13
CA HIS A 86 8.58 10.79 11.58
C HIS A 86 7.26 11.14 12.31
N ALA A 87 6.17 11.55 11.65
CA ALA A 87 4.98 12.04 12.37
C ALA A 87 3.80 11.05 12.50
N LYS A 88 3.70 10.02 11.65
CA LYS A 88 2.89 8.82 11.96
C LYS A 88 3.69 7.76 12.72
N ILE A 89 5.03 7.85 12.65
CA ILE A 89 5.99 7.27 13.61
C ILE A 89 5.92 7.94 15.00
N ALA A 90 5.28 9.11 15.16
CA ALA A 90 5.10 9.77 16.46
C ALA A 90 3.68 9.64 17.07
N LYS A 91 2.84 8.71 16.57
CA LYS A 91 1.45 8.39 16.96
C LYS A 91 0.39 9.09 16.09
N LEU A 92 0.04 8.45 14.96
CA LEU A 92 -1.29 8.51 14.35
C LEU A 92 -1.96 9.91 14.24
N ASP A 93 -1.25 10.87 13.60
CA ASP A 93 -1.76 12.09 12.91
C ASP A 93 -2.04 13.34 13.78
N PRO A 94 -1.62 14.57 13.37
CA PRO A 94 -2.56 15.48 12.68
C PRO A 94 -1.98 16.53 11.69
N SER A 95 -0.72 16.48 11.23
CA SER A 95 -0.17 17.48 10.30
C SER A 95 0.24 16.93 8.92
N PHE A 96 -0.30 15.78 8.50
CA PHE A 96 -0.04 15.16 7.19
C PHE A 96 -0.64 15.94 5.99
N HIS A 97 -1.05 17.20 6.19
CA HIS A 97 -1.95 17.93 5.29
C HIS A 97 -1.29 18.96 4.36
N ALA A 98 0.02 19.18 4.37
CA ALA A 98 0.61 20.30 3.60
C ALA A 98 0.78 20.06 2.08
N GLY A 99 0.18 19.01 1.50
CA GLY A 99 0.21 18.73 0.05
C GLY A 99 -1.10 18.25 -0.56
N LEU A 100 -2.19 18.20 0.20
CA LEU A 100 -3.51 17.68 -0.23
C LEU A 100 -4.56 18.80 -0.44
N GLU A 101 -4.16 20.06 -0.36
CA GLU A 101 -5.07 21.22 -0.21
C GLU A 101 -6.00 21.50 -1.41
N ASN A 102 -5.92 20.75 -2.51
CA ASN A 102 -6.84 20.88 -3.66
C ASN A 102 -7.65 19.61 -3.98
N LEU A 103 -7.53 18.54 -3.19
CA LEU A 103 -8.46 17.41 -3.29
C LEU A 103 -9.64 17.69 -2.36
N THR A 104 -10.71 18.26 -2.90
CA THR A 104 -11.99 18.35 -2.20
C THR A 104 -12.51 16.95 -1.94
N LEU A 105 -12.15 16.42 -0.77
CA LEU A 105 -12.69 15.18 -0.22
C LEU A 105 -14.18 15.41 0.00
N SER A 106 -15.02 14.91 -0.90
CA SER A 106 -16.45 14.86 -0.66
C SER A 106 -16.66 13.96 0.56
N THR A 107 -17.02 14.56 1.70
CA THR A 107 -17.53 13.84 2.86
C THR A 107 -18.86 13.22 2.46
N ARG A 108 -18.81 12.01 1.91
CA ARG A 108 -19.95 11.13 1.77
C ARG A 108 -19.79 10.01 2.77
N ASP A 109 -20.91 9.69 3.40
CA ASP A 109 -21.04 8.82 4.56
C ASP A 109 -20.07 7.63 4.51
N VAL A 110 -19.32 7.45 5.60
CA VAL A 110 -18.66 6.19 5.90
C VAL A 110 -19.78 5.17 6.12
N SER A 111 -20.26 4.58 5.03
CA SER A 111 -21.25 3.50 5.05
C SER A 111 -20.67 2.35 5.87
N GLU A 112 -21.41 1.93 6.89
CA GLU A 112 -21.02 0.97 7.93
C GLU A 112 -20.90 -0.50 7.44
N THR A 113 -20.82 -0.75 6.13
CA THR A 113 -20.59 -2.10 5.58
C THR A 113 -19.64 -2.02 4.39
N ARG A 114 -18.34 -1.80 4.62
CA ARG A 114 -17.35 -2.14 3.58
C ARG A 114 -17.27 -3.66 3.52
N ASP A 115 -17.32 -4.24 2.32
CA ASP A 115 -17.25 -5.70 2.07
C ASP A 115 -15.86 -6.28 2.40
N ILE A 116 -15.24 -5.92 3.52
CA ILE A 116 -13.91 -6.35 3.91
C ILE A 116 -14.05 -7.42 4.99
N SER A 117 -13.63 -8.64 4.65
CA SER A 117 -13.78 -9.79 5.53
C SER A 117 -12.59 -9.93 6.48
N GLY A 118 -12.82 -9.78 7.78
CA GLY A 118 -11.83 -10.07 8.82
C GLY A 118 -10.52 -9.25 8.74
N PRO A 119 -9.51 -9.63 9.55
CA PRO A 119 -8.18 -9.01 9.49
C PRO A 119 -7.39 -9.49 8.26
N PRO A 120 -6.46 -8.67 7.73
CA PRO A 120 -5.60 -9.09 6.64
C PRO A 120 -4.64 -10.19 7.07
N LEU A 121 -4.28 -11.05 6.12
CA LEU A 121 -3.24 -12.05 6.28
C LEU A 121 -1.89 -11.45 5.91
N CYS A 122 -0.94 -11.45 6.86
CA CYS A 122 0.43 -11.00 6.63
C CYS A 122 1.24 -12.17 6.08
N LEU A 123 1.63 -12.11 4.81
CA LEU A 123 2.18 -13.24 4.07
C LEU A 123 3.44 -12.83 3.31
N ASP A 124 4.49 -13.65 3.41
CA ASP A 124 5.79 -13.47 2.75
C ASP A 124 5.92 -14.29 1.46
N ARG A 125 4.88 -15.07 1.11
CA ARG A 125 4.91 -15.97 -0.05
C ARG A 125 4.91 -15.25 -1.40
N TRP A 126 4.55 -13.96 -1.43
CA TRP A 126 4.51 -13.13 -2.64
C TRP A 126 5.67 -12.14 -2.73
N GLY A 127 6.72 -12.30 -1.91
CA GLY A 127 7.76 -11.29 -1.79
C GLY A 127 7.30 -10.07 -1.00
N PHE A 128 8.24 -9.18 -0.68
CA PHE A 128 7.92 -7.92 -0.03
C PHE A 128 7.96 -6.76 -1.02
N ALA A 129 6.95 -5.90 -0.93
CA ALA A 129 6.85 -4.67 -1.66
C ALA A 129 7.21 -3.47 -0.77
N ASN A 130 7.88 -2.49 -1.37
CA ASN A 130 8.10 -1.20 -0.72
C ASN A 130 6.75 -0.48 -0.51
N VAL A 131 6.43 -0.14 0.73
CA VAL A 131 5.13 0.48 1.09
C VAL A 131 4.91 1.82 0.38
N ALA A 132 5.96 2.62 0.15
CA ALA A 132 5.80 3.91 -0.53
C ALA A 132 5.28 3.73 -1.97
N ARG A 133 5.66 2.63 -2.62
CA ARG A 133 5.22 2.28 -3.97
C ARG A 133 3.79 1.73 -3.98
N ILE A 134 3.43 0.92 -2.99
CA ILE A 134 2.02 0.50 -2.82
C ILE A 134 1.11 1.71 -2.55
N LEU A 135 1.55 2.65 -1.70
CA LEU A 135 0.79 3.87 -1.41
C LEU A 135 0.58 4.77 -2.65
N GLN A 136 1.52 4.73 -3.60
CA GLN A 136 1.33 5.36 -4.91
C GLN A 136 0.12 4.76 -5.64
N GLY A 137 0.05 3.43 -5.75
CA GLY A 137 -1.09 2.73 -6.34
C GLY A 137 -2.41 3.00 -5.61
N VAL A 138 -2.39 3.01 -4.26
CA VAL A 138 -3.55 3.38 -3.41
C VAL A 138 -4.07 4.77 -3.76
N ALA A 139 -3.18 5.73 -4.00
CA ALA A 139 -3.61 7.08 -4.32
C ALA A 139 -4.19 7.21 -5.73
N TYR A 140 -3.63 6.51 -6.72
CA TYR A 140 -4.27 6.41 -8.03
C TYR A 140 -5.68 5.81 -7.92
N LEU A 141 -5.84 4.73 -7.15
CA LEU A 141 -7.13 4.12 -6.88
C LEU A 141 -8.12 5.09 -6.22
N ARG A 142 -7.67 5.87 -5.23
CA ARG A 142 -8.52 6.88 -4.57
C ARG A 142 -8.94 7.99 -5.52
N TYR A 143 -8.02 8.45 -6.37
CA TYR A 143 -8.26 9.54 -7.30
C TYR A 143 -9.22 9.14 -8.43
N HIS A 144 -9.00 7.96 -9.01
CA HIS A 144 -9.84 7.44 -10.06
C HIS A 144 -11.06 6.75 -9.46
N GLY A 145 -12.22 7.42 -9.50
CA GLY A 145 -13.51 6.77 -9.26
C GLY A 145 -13.86 5.78 -10.38
N GLY A 146 -15.08 5.22 -10.38
CA GLY A 146 -15.49 4.25 -11.41
C GLY A 146 -15.09 2.81 -11.07
N GLY A 147 -15.35 1.90 -12.01
CA GLY A 147 -15.21 0.45 -11.81
C GLY A 147 -13.85 -0.09 -12.23
N CYS A 148 -13.20 -0.81 -11.32
CA CYS A 148 -11.98 -1.58 -11.54
C CYS A 148 -12.34 -3.04 -11.83
N GLY A 149 -12.54 -3.33 -13.11
CA GLY A 149 -13.08 -4.59 -13.62
C GLY A 149 -12.06 -5.72 -13.74
N VAL A 150 -12.47 -6.92 -13.34
CA VAL A 150 -11.76 -8.19 -13.53
C VAL A 150 -12.73 -9.29 -13.94
N LYS A 151 -12.28 -10.21 -14.80
CA LYS A 151 -13.11 -11.33 -15.28
C LYS A 151 -13.37 -12.36 -14.17
N ALA A 152 -14.36 -13.23 -14.39
CA ALA A 152 -14.61 -14.39 -13.55
C ALA A 152 -13.36 -15.25 -13.40
N LEU A 153 -13.05 -15.71 -12.19
CA LEU A 153 -11.93 -16.64 -11.90
C LEU A 153 -10.62 -16.18 -12.55
N LYS A 154 -10.32 -14.87 -12.43
CA LYS A 154 -9.09 -14.25 -12.92
C LYS A 154 -8.54 -13.27 -11.90
N CYS A 155 -7.26 -13.03 -12.01
CA CYS A 155 -6.59 -11.93 -11.34
C CYS A 155 -6.35 -10.77 -12.32
N ALA A 156 -6.24 -9.57 -11.80
CA ALA A 156 -5.90 -8.38 -12.54
C ALA A 156 -4.89 -7.55 -11.76
N ARG A 157 -3.82 -7.13 -12.44
CA ARG A 157 -2.83 -6.22 -11.88
C ARG A 157 -3.43 -4.82 -11.85
N ILE A 158 -3.69 -4.32 -10.65
CA ILE A 158 -4.24 -2.96 -10.45
C ILE A 158 -3.13 -1.93 -10.57
N SER A 159 -2.00 -2.17 -9.92
CA SER A 159 -0.87 -1.23 -9.86
C SER A 159 0.44 -2.02 -9.85
N CYS A 160 1.47 -1.46 -10.47
CA CYS A 160 2.81 -2.03 -10.52
C CYS A 160 3.82 -0.89 -10.66
N SER A 161 4.67 -0.68 -9.65
CA SER A 161 5.64 0.41 -9.64
C SER A 161 6.87 0.01 -8.83
N TYR A 162 8.06 0.03 -9.46
CA TYR A 162 9.33 -0.36 -8.82
C TYR A 162 9.23 -1.68 -8.06
N ASP A 163 8.85 -2.73 -8.78
CA ASP A 163 8.62 -4.08 -8.30
C ASP A 163 7.57 -4.28 -7.19
N ALA A 164 6.82 -3.24 -6.83
CA ALA A 164 5.72 -3.32 -5.87
C ALA A 164 4.39 -3.36 -6.61
N ALA A 165 3.58 -4.39 -6.36
CA ALA A 165 2.32 -4.57 -7.06
C ALA A 165 1.10 -4.79 -6.15
N ILE A 166 -0.04 -4.36 -6.67
CA ILE A 166 -1.38 -4.58 -6.14
C ILE A 166 -2.14 -5.43 -7.14
N TYR A 167 -2.70 -6.56 -6.70
CA TYR A 167 -3.55 -7.41 -7.53
C TYR A 167 -4.95 -7.55 -6.94
N LEU A 168 -5.95 -7.57 -7.81
CA LEU A 168 -7.32 -7.98 -7.51
C LEU A 168 -7.59 -9.33 -8.15
N CYS A 169 -7.95 -10.34 -7.35
CA CYS A 169 -8.42 -11.62 -7.86
C CYS A 169 -9.89 -11.85 -7.52
N ASN A 170 -10.64 -12.28 -8.51
CA ASN A 170 -12.07 -12.51 -8.41
C ASN A 170 -12.38 -14.00 -8.30
N ASP A 171 -12.94 -14.41 -7.16
CA ASP A 171 -13.38 -15.78 -6.92
C ASP A 171 -14.81 -16.02 -7.41
N ASN A 172 -15.49 -15.01 -7.95
CA ASN A 172 -16.81 -15.18 -8.54
C ASN A 172 -16.73 -15.85 -9.92
N GLU A 173 -17.80 -16.57 -10.27
CA GLU A 173 -18.01 -17.16 -11.60
C GLU A 173 -18.47 -16.13 -12.65
N PHE A 174 -18.63 -14.86 -12.25
CA PHE A 174 -18.97 -13.74 -13.12
C PHE A 174 -17.94 -12.61 -12.95
N GLY A 175 -17.83 -11.73 -13.96
CA GLY A 175 -16.95 -10.57 -13.88
C GLY A 175 -17.44 -9.56 -12.85
N ILE A 176 -16.53 -8.96 -12.10
CA ILE A 176 -16.82 -7.90 -11.12
C ILE A 176 -16.16 -6.59 -11.55
N ALA A 177 -16.70 -5.46 -11.11
CA ALA A 177 -16.10 -4.14 -11.28
C ALA A 177 -16.35 -3.27 -10.04
N PRO A 178 -15.79 -3.63 -8.88
CA PRO A 178 -15.87 -2.82 -7.67
C PRO A 178 -15.32 -1.42 -7.91
N SER A 179 -15.74 -0.45 -7.09
CA SER A 179 -15.23 0.91 -7.18
C SER A 179 -13.72 0.92 -6.98
N CYS A 180 -12.96 1.50 -7.92
CA CYS A 180 -11.52 1.68 -7.79
C CYS A 180 -11.17 2.41 -6.48
N ASN A 181 -11.99 3.39 -6.09
CA ASN A 181 -11.82 4.12 -4.84
C ASN A 181 -11.98 3.22 -3.61
N GLU A 182 -13.00 2.34 -3.59
CA GLU A 182 -13.22 1.41 -2.48
C GLU A 182 -12.12 0.35 -2.38
N LEU A 183 -11.57 -0.09 -3.52
CA LEU A 183 -10.43 -1.01 -3.53
C LEU A 183 -9.20 -0.44 -2.83
N SER A 184 -9.06 0.89 -2.75
CA SER A 184 -7.91 1.54 -2.10
C SER A 184 -7.80 1.25 -0.59
N ASP A 185 -8.91 0.86 0.05
CA ASP A 185 -8.94 0.55 1.48
C ASP A 185 -8.27 -0.79 1.82
N TYR A 186 -8.29 -1.74 0.89
CA TYR A 186 -7.76 -3.08 1.11
C TYR A 186 -6.24 -3.08 1.25
N PRO A 187 -5.45 -2.48 0.31
CA PRO A 187 -4.02 -2.33 0.51
C PRO A 187 -3.66 -1.53 1.75
N GLN A 188 -4.43 -0.48 2.06
CA GLN A 188 -4.19 0.34 3.26
C GLN A 188 -4.29 -0.52 4.53
N LYS A 189 -5.34 -1.35 4.65
CA LYS A 189 -5.49 -2.28 5.78
C LYS A 189 -4.33 -3.27 5.88
N ILE A 190 -3.86 -3.82 4.76
CA ILE A 190 -2.71 -4.73 4.75
C ILE A 190 -1.44 -3.98 5.20
N ILE A 191 -1.20 -2.75 4.73
CA ILE A 191 -0.07 -1.93 5.18
C ILE A 191 -0.13 -1.67 6.68
N ASP A 192 -1.28 -1.22 7.18
CA ASP A 192 -1.46 -0.82 8.59
C ASP A 192 -1.23 -2.01 9.54
N ARG A 193 -1.53 -3.23 9.09
CA ARG A 193 -1.41 -4.45 9.91
C ARG A 193 -0.12 -5.23 9.70
N CYS A 194 0.35 -5.31 8.45
CA CYS A 194 1.41 -6.22 8.02
C CYS A 194 2.71 -5.51 7.63
N GLY A 195 2.72 -4.17 7.62
CA GLY A 195 3.92 -3.38 7.36
C GLY A 195 4.99 -3.62 8.43
N TRP A 196 6.23 -3.81 8.00
CA TRP A 196 7.36 -3.99 8.89
C TRP A 196 8.62 -3.32 8.32
N MET A 197 9.53 -2.89 9.20
CA MET A 197 10.75 -2.20 8.79
C MET A 197 11.85 -3.19 8.41
N SER A 198 12.34 -3.12 7.18
CA SER A 198 13.52 -3.86 6.77
C SER A 198 14.73 -3.40 7.56
N SER A 199 15.57 -4.36 7.95
CA SER A 199 16.95 -4.06 8.33
C SER A 199 17.61 -3.47 7.09
N GLY A 200 18.07 -2.22 7.16
CA GLY A 200 18.92 -1.67 6.10
C GLY A 200 20.21 -2.50 5.98
N ASP A 201 20.87 -2.42 4.84
CA ASP A 201 22.22 -2.96 4.66
C ASP A 201 23.23 -1.81 4.42
N THR A 202 24.48 -2.14 4.11
CA THR A 202 25.54 -1.14 3.87
C THR A 202 25.26 -0.22 2.68
N PHE A 203 24.36 -0.59 1.78
CA PHE A 203 24.03 0.10 0.53
C PHE A 203 22.59 0.62 0.50
N HIS A 204 21.69 0.09 1.33
CA HIS A 204 20.27 0.39 1.35
C HIS A 204 19.81 0.83 2.74
N ASN A 205 19.16 1.99 2.79
CA ASN A 205 18.49 2.43 4.01
C ASN A 205 17.36 1.46 4.39
N PRO A 206 17.03 1.33 5.68
CA PRO A 206 15.80 0.69 6.12
C PRO A 206 14.60 1.21 5.35
N THR A 207 13.73 0.30 4.90
CA THR A 207 12.51 0.65 4.18
C THR A 207 11.32 -0.06 4.80
N LEU A 208 10.15 0.56 4.75
CA LEU A 208 8.92 -0.09 5.17
C LEU A 208 8.48 -1.07 4.07
N GLN A 209 8.36 -2.33 4.43
CA GLN A 209 8.08 -3.46 3.57
C GLN A 209 6.71 -4.06 3.91
N VAL A 210 6.01 -4.60 2.92
CA VAL A 210 4.71 -5.24 3.12
C VAL A 210 4.52 -6.41 2.16
N GLY A 211 3.87 -7.46 2.64
CA GLY A 211 3.35 -8.57 1.84
C GLY A 211 2.10 -9.09 2.53
N GLY A 212 1.05 -9.37 1.78
CA GLY A 212 -0.19 -9.83 2.41
C GLY A 212 -1.40 -9.86 1.50
N GLN A 213 -2.51 -10.28 2.10
CA GLN A 213 -3.79 -10.45 1.45
C GLN A 213 -4.92 -9.92 2.32
N GLN A 214 -5.93 -9.34 1.70
CA GLN A 214 -7.20 -9.00 2.33
C GLN A 214 -8.35 -9.59 1.52
N PHE A 215 -9.21 -10.34 2.21
CA PHE A 215 -10.43 -10.91 1.64
C PHE A 215 -11.55 -9.88 1.61
N SER A 216 -12.43 -10.01 0.62
CA SER A 216 -13.71 -9.35 0.56
C SER A 216 -14.85 -10.30 0.92
N ASP A 217 -15.91 -9.77 1.55
CA ASP A 217 -17.15 -10.50 1.83
C ASP A 217 -17.93 -10.85 0.55
N VAL A 218 -17.60 -10.23 -0.60
CA VAL A 218 -18.21 -10.50 -1.91
C VAL A 218 -17.29 -11.28 -2.87
N LYS A 219 -16.49 -12.19 -2.31
CA LYS A 219 -15.71 -13.20 -3.05
C LYS A 219 -14.68 -12.62 -4.04
N PHE A 220 -13.94 -11.62 -3.59
CA PHE A 220 -12.69 -11.23 -4.24
C PHE A 220 -11.60 -11.00 -3.19
N ASN A 221 -10.37 -10.88 -3.66
CA ASN A 221 -9.18 -10.74 -2.82
C ASN A 221 -8.27 -9.65 -3.35
N ILE A 222 -7.65 -8.91 -2.44
CA ILE A 222 -6.53 -8.02 -2.76
C ILE A 222 -5.24 -8.60 -2.23
N TYR A 223 -4.21 -8.62 -3.08
CA TYR A 223 -2.86 -9.10 -2.78
C TYR A 223 -1.83 -8.00 -2.95
N LEU A 224 -0.87 -7.95 -2.03
CA LEU A 224 0.31 -7.10 -2.08
C LEU A 224 1.57 -7.97 -2.04
N GLY A 225 2.56 -7.60 -2.86
CA GLY A 225 3.85 -8.27 -2.86
C GLY A 225 4.75 -7.80 -4.00
N HIS A 226 5.89 -8.48 -4.12
CA HIS A 226 6.88 -8.27 -5.17
C HIS A 226 6.36 -8.78 -6.51
N ASN A 227 6.47 -7.99 -7.57
CA ASN A 227 6.20 -8.40 -8.94
C ASN A 227 7.05 -7.59 -9.89
N ASN A 228 7.76 -8.23 -10.82
CA ASN A 228 8.63 -7.49 -11.74
C ASN A 228 7.80 -6.50 -12.59
N CYS A 229 8.07 -5.20 -12.38
CA CYS A 229 7.55 -4.06 -13.12
C CYS A 229 8.75 -3.34 -13.77
#